data_AF-A0A3B5B523-F1
#
_entry.id   AF-A0A3B5B523-F1
#
_cell.length_a   1.000
_cell.length_b   1.000
_cell.length_c   1.000
_cell.angle_alpha   90.00
_cell.angle_beta   90.00
_cell.angle_gamma   90.00
#
_symmetry.space_group_name_H-M   'P 1'
#
loop_
_entity.id
_entity.type
_entity.pdbx_description
1 polymer ?
#
loop_
_entity_poly.entity_id
_entity_poly.type
_entity_poly.pdbx_seq_one_letter_code
_entity_poly.pdbx_strand_id
1 'polypeptide(L)'
;CFQSTPLSDIVARLSLILRVPPPRLLLLREEVELPTDSTVGELGISIADIIDCRAKTELPLRSFLWTELVASLLLLSCINFVCSSRTQTVHVCLFQDSPLGSVFSQYLSTMSSAAQKTVRFHFDGCKVTNSQTPAQLDMEDGDIIEVWT
;
A
#
# COMPACT_ATOMS: atom_id res chain seq x y z
N CYS A 1 -3.71 -30.72 -27.05
CA CYS A 1 -2.33 -30.57 -27.56
C CYS A 1 -1.67 -29.35 -26.92
N PHE A 2 -1.45 -29.37 -25.61
CA PHE A 2 -0.94 -28.22 -24.82
C PHE A 2 0.56 -27.95 -25.02
N GLN A 3 1.28 -28.80 -25.76
CA GLN A 3 2.74 -28.77 -25.86
C GLN A 3 3.28 -27.71 -26.84
N SER A 4 2.45 -27.20 -27.76
CA SER A 4 2.89 -26.24 -28.79
C SER A 4 2.44 -24.79 -28.53
N THR A 5 1.86 -24.50 -27.37
CA THR A 5 1.50 -23.13 -27.03
C THR A 5 2.76 -22.36 -26.65
N PRO A 6 3.10 -21.28 -27.36
CA PRO A 6 4.24 -20.45 -27.00
C PRO A 6 3.93 -19.70 -25.70
N LEU A 7 4.96 -19.47 -24.89
CA LEU A 7 4.79 -18.69 -23.66
C LEU A 7 4.32 -17.26 -23.94
N SER A 8 4.64 -16.70 -25.11
CA SER A 8 4.15 -15.39 -25.56
C SER A 8 2.61 -15.27 -25.54
N ASP A 9 1.89 -16.29 -25.98
CA ASP A 9 0.42 -16.32 -25.95
C ASP A 9 -0.12 -16.37 -24.51
N ILE A 10 0.59 -17.09 -23.63
CA ILE A 10 0.27 -17.17 -22.20
C ILE A 10 0.49 -15.79 -21.55
N VAL A 11 1.60 -15.12 -21.86
CA VAL A 11 1.89 -13.76 -21.38
C VAL A 11 0.83 -12.77 -21.89
N ALA A 12 0.42 -12.86 -23.15
CA ALA A 12 -0.62 -12.01 -23.71
C ALA A 12 -1.98 -12.21 -23.01
N ARG A 13 -2.33 -13.46 -22.69
CA ARG A 13 -3.56 -13.76 -21.95
C ARG A 13 -3.50 -13.29 -20.50
N LEU A 14 -2.36 -13.50 -19.83
CA LEU A 14 -2.11 -13.00 -18.48
C LEU A 14 -2.13 -11.47 -18.43
N SER A 15 -1.64 -10.80 -19.48
CA SER A 15 -1.71 -9.35 -19.61
C SER A 15 -3.15 -8.82 -19.56
N LEU A 16 -4.08 -9.50 -20.24
CA LEU A 16 -5.51 -9.15 -20.21
C LEU A 16 -6.14 -9.39 -18.84
N ILE A 17 -5.79 -10.50 -18.17
CA ILE A 17 -6.35 -10.86 -16.86
C ILE A 17 -5.83 -9.93 -15.76
N LEU A 18 -4.50 -9.69 -15.74
CA LEU A 18 -3.82 -8.92 -14.69
C LEU A 18 -3.83 -7.41 -14.99
N ARG A 19 -4.23 -6.99 -16.20
CA ARG A 19 -4.18 -5.60 -16.70
C ARG A 19 -2.77 -5.00 -16.66
N VAL A 20 -1.74 -5.83 -16.85
CA VAL A 20 -0.33 -5.44 -16.89
C VAL A 20 0.22 -5.64 -18.31
N PRO A 21 0.98 -4.71 -18.90
CA PRO A 21 1.52 -4.86 -20.25
C PRO A 21 2.39 -6.12 -20.42
N PRO A 22 2.34 -6.83 -21.57
CA PRO A 22 3.12 -8.05 -21.81
C PRO A 22 4.64 -7.94 -21.57
N PRO A 23 5.35 -6.86 -21.97
CA PRO A 23 6.80 -6.76 -21.72
C PRO A 23 7.13 -6.59 -20.24
N ARG A 24 6.13 -6.26 -19.42
CA ARG A 24 6.26 -6.11 -17.97
C ARG A 24 5.89 -7.39 -17.24
N LEU A 25 5.67 -8.52 -17.91
CA LEU A 25 5.36 -9.79 -17.25
C LEU A 25 6.53 -10.75 -17.43
N LEU A 26 6.92 -11.38 -16.33
CA LEU A 26 8.03 -12.32 -16.22
C LEU A 26 7.47 -13.65 -15.71
N LEU A 27 7.71 -14.72 -16.45
CA LEU A 27 7.35 -16.07 -16.03
C LEU A 27 8.57 -16.75 -15.42
N LEU A 28 8.43 -17.32 -14.23
CA LEU A 28 9.47 -18.03 -13.51
C LEU A 28 9.02 -19.45 -13.20
N ARG A 29 9.94 -20.41 -13.31
CA ARG A 29 9.78 -21.76 -12.80
C ARG A 29 10.89 -22.01 -11.80
N GLU A 30 10.56 -22.34 -10.56
CA GLU A 30 11.56 -22.55 -9.50
C GLU A 30 12.56 -21.39 -9.38
N GLU A 31 12.07 -20.16 -9.52
CA GLU A 31 12.86 -18.91 -9.55
C GLU A 31 13.80 -18.73 -10.77
N VAL A 32 13.72 -19.59 -11.78
CA VAL A 32 14.43 -19.44 -13.06
C VAL A 32 13.55 -18.75 -14.09
N GLU A 33 14.04 -17.66 -14.69
CA GLU A 33 13.32 -16.93 -15.75
C GLU A 33 13.11 -17.83 -16.98
N LEU A 34 11.86 -17.92 -17.43
CA LEU A 34 11.51 -18.67 -18.62
C LEU A 34 11.59 -17.79 -19.88
N PRO A 35 12.22 -18.27 -20.96
CA PRO A 35 12.24 -17.55 -22.23
C PRO A 35 10.83 -17.48 -22.84
N THR A 36 10.37 -16.28 -23.21
CA THR A 36 9.02 -16.09 -23.78
C THR A 36 8.85 -16.64 -25.21
N ASP A 37 9.96 -16.95 -25.87
CA ASP A 37 10.06 -17.57 -27.19
C ASP A 37 9.99 -19.09 -27.15
N SER A 38 10.18 -19.70 -25.97
CA SER A 38 10.09 -21.15 -25.79
C SER A 38 8.65 -21.63 -25.67
N THR A 39 8.41 -22.88 -26.07
CA THR A 39 7.12 -23.55 -25.89
C THR A 39 7.04 -24.33 -24.59
N VAL A 40 5.82 -24.54 -24.09
CA VAL A 40 5.54 -25.36 -22.89
C VAL A 40 6.13 -26.78 -23.03
N GLY A 41 6.11 -27.33 -24.26
CA GLY A 41 6.68 -28.64 -24.56
C GLY A 41 8.21 -28.71 -24.50
N GLU A 42 8.91 -27.69 -25.00
CA GLU A 42 10.38 -27.61 -24.95
C GLU A 42 10.91 -27.41 -23.53
N LEU A 43 10.16 -26.69 -22.70
CA LEU A 43 10.50 -26.46 -21.29
C LEU A 43 10.10 -27.63 -20.38
N GLY A 44 9.47 -28.66 -20.94
CA GLY A 44 9.01 -29.82 -20.17
C GLY A 44 8.02 -29.45 -19.08
N ILE A 45 7.24 -28.38 -19.29
CA ILE A 45 6.25 -27.90 -18.33
C ILE A 45 5.01 -28.78 -18.44
N SER A 46 4.72 -29.50 -17.38
CA SER A 46 3.54 -30.33 -17.22
C SER A 46 2.43 -29.56 -16.50
N ILE A 47 1.23 -30.12 -16.47
CA ILE A 47 0.11 -29.57 -15.70
C ILE A 47 0.37 -29.50 -14.18
N ALA A 48 1.39 -30.23 -13.69
CA ALA A 48 1.78 -30.26 -12.29
C ALA A 48 2.81 -29.17 -11.94
N ASP A 49 3.42 -28.54 -12.95
CA ASP A 49 4.41 -27.49 -12.74
C ASP A 49 3.73 -26.15 -12.46
N ILE A 50 4.15 -25.50 -11.38
CA ILE A 50 3.69 -24.15 -11.03
C ILE A 50 4.63 -23.14 -11.67
N ILE A 51 4.05 -22.20 -12.42
CA ILE A 51 4.78 -21.07 -13.01
C ILE A 51 4.39 -19.82 -12.24
N ASP A 52 5.38 -19.17 -11.65
CA ASP A 52 5.21 -17.86 -11.03
C ASP A 52 5.20 -16.76 -12.09
N CYS A 53 4.20 -15.89 -12.04
CA CYS A 53 4.12 -14.70 -12.90
C CYS A 53 4.43 -13.47 -12.05
N ARG A 54 5.57 -12.81 -12.31
CA ARG A 54 5.96 -11.57 -11.66
C ARG A 54 5.94 -10.42 -12.65
N ALA A 55 5.44 -9.26 -12.24
CA ALA A 55 5.52 -8.09 -13.08
C ALA A 55 6.93 -7.46 -12.98
N LYS A 56 7.65 -7.33 -14.11
CA LYS A 56 8.83 -6.45 -14.22
C LYS A 56 8.36 -5.02 -13.99
N THR A 57 8.54 -4.55 -12.77
CA THR A 57 8.52 -3.13 -12.48
C THR A 57 9.88 -2.56 -12.89
N GLU A 58 10.02 -2.30 -14.19
CA GLU A 58 10.92 -1.25 -14.64
C GLU A 58 10.24 0.08 -14.32
N LEU A 59 10.36 0.51 -13.07
CA LEU A 59 10.36 1.95 -12.80
C LEU A 59 11.69 2.46 -13.35
N PRO A 60 11.74 3.46 -14.24
CA PRO A 60 12.97 4.08 -14.69
C PRO A 60 13.50 5.02 -13.58
N LEU A 61 13.56 4.53 -12.35
CA LEU A 61 14.02 5.28 -11.21
C LEU A 61 15.08 4.43 -10.55
N ARG A 62 16.32 4.68 -11.00
CA ARG A 62 17.57 4.40 -10.29
C ARG A 62 17.29 4.26 -8.79
N SER A 63 17.81 3.17 -8.21
CA SER A 63 18.23 2.89 -6.82
C SER A 63 18.13 3.99 -5.72
N PHE A 64 18.04 5.27 -6.05
CA PHE A 64 17.83 6.40 -5.14
C PHE A 64 16.42 6.53 -4.57
N LEU A 65 15.36 6.24 -5.34
CA LEU A 65 13.99 6.47 -4.87
C LEU A 65 13.37 5.29 -4.12
N TRP A 66 13.94 4.09 -4.21
CA TRP A 66 13.50 3.00 -3.34
C TRP A 66 13.88 3.30 -1.90
N THR A 67 15.09 3.79 -1.62
CA THR A 67 15.48 4.20 -0.26
C THR A 67 14.60 5.33 0.26
N GLU A 68 14.29 6.33 -0.56
CA GLU A 68 13.39 7.43 -0.17
C GLU A 68 11.93 6.96 -0.02
N LEU A 69 11.41 6.07 -0.89
CA LEU A 69 10.04 5.55 -0.79
C LEU A 69 9.88 4.50 0.31
N VAL A 70 10.88 3.63 0.53
CA VAL A 70 10.88 2.74 1.70
C VAL A 70 11.18 3.50 2.97
N ALA A 71 12.02 4.55 2.98
CA ALA A 71 12.15 5.45 4.12
C ALA A 71 10.83 6.19 4.37
N SER A 72 10.16 6.66 3.31
CA SER A 72 8.83 7.28 3.38
C SER A 72 7.79 6.28 3.92
N LEU A 73 7.83 5.01 3.49
CA LEU A 73 6.96 3.94 4.04
C LEU A 73 7.34 3.53 5.47
N LEU A 74 8.62 3.61 5.85
CA LEU A 74 9.10 3.35 7.22
C LEU A 74 8.78 4.51 8.16
N LEU A 75 8.59 5.72 7.63
CA LEU A 75 8.10 6.91 8.33
C LEU A 75 6.56 7.00 8.31
N LEU A 76 5.87 6.05 7.69
CA LEU A 76 4.42 5.93 7.78
C LEU A 76 4.07 5.28 9.12
N SER A 77 3.47 6.06 10.02
CA SER A 77 2.87 5.53 11.24
C SER A 77 1.36 5.42 11.02
N CYS A 78 0.79 4.23 11.24
CA CYS A 78 -0.65 4.05 11.24
C CYS A 78 -1.18 4.23 12.66
N ILE A 79 -1.96 5.29 12.85
CA ILE A 79 -2.57 5.62 14.13
C ILE A 79 -4.08 5.39 14.08
N ASN A 80 -4.62 5.11 15.26
CA ASN A 80 -6.02 4.86 15.50
C ASN A 80 -6.66 6.15 16.02
N PHE A 81 -7.75 6.58 15.39
CA PHE A 81 -8.60 7.64 15.93
C PHE A 81 -9.79 6.99 16.61
N VAL A 82 -9.92 7.20 17.93
CA VAL A 82 -11.04 6.69 18.71
C VAL A 82 -11.86 7.87 19.20
N CYS A 83 -13.13 7.91 18.76
CA CYS A 83 -14.06 8.91 19.25
C CYS A 83 -14.59 8.48 20.61
N SER A 84 -14.54 9.35 21.62
CA SER A 84 -15.13 9.05 22.93
C SER A 84 -16.66 8.90 22.86
N SER A 85 -17.31 9.56 21.89
CA SER A 85 -18.77 9.58 21.74
C SER A 85 -19.37 8.49 20.84
N ARG A 86 -18.56 7.75 20.07
CA ARG A 86 -19.02 6.63 19.22
C ARG A 86 -17.97 5.52 19.29
N THR A 87 -18.39 4.26 19.39
CA THR A 87 -17.52 3.06 19.33
C THR A 87 -16.85 2.85 17.96
N GLN A 88 -16.65 3.92 17.19
CA GLN A 88 -16.11 3.91 15.84
C GLN A 88 -14.65 4.33 15.90
N THR A 89 -13.77 3.36 15.67
CA THR A 89 -12.35 3.57 15.47
C THR A 89 -12.08 3.81 13.99
N VAL A 90 -11.33 4.86 13.65
CA VAL A 90 -10.89 5.14 12.29
C VAL A 90 -9.38 4.96 12.23
N HIS A 91 -8.92 4.02 11.40
CA HIS A 91 -7.50 3.80 11.17
C HIS A 91 -7.02 4.77 10.09
N VAL A 92 -5.96 5.52 10.37
CA VAL A 92 -5.34 6.44 9.40
C VAL A 92 -3.84 6.23 9.42
N CYS A 93 -3.24 6.13 8.24
CA CYS A 93 -1.79 6.10 8.08
C CYS A 93 -1.29 7.46 7.60
N LEU A 94 -0.28 8.00 8.26
CA LEU A 94 0.30 9.30 7.96
C LEU A 94 1.81 9.29 8.21
N PHE A 95 2.51 10.20 7.55
CA PHE A 95 3.94 10.38 7.79
C PHE A 95 4.19 11.03 9.14
N GLN A 96 5.24 10.61 9.84
CA GLN A 96 5.64 11.20 11.12
C GLN A 96 5.95 12.69 11.05
N ASP A 97 6.41 13.18 9.89
CA ASP A 97 6.69 14.59 9.64
C ASP A 97 5.48 15.38 9.09
N SER A 98 4.35 14.71 8.84
CA SER A 98 3.16 15.36 8.30
C SER A 98 2.33 15.98 9.42
N PRO A 99 1.80 17.21 9.24
CA PRO A 99 0.89 17.79 10.21
C PRO A 99 -0.41 17.01 10.30
N LEU A 100 -0.92 16.85 11.53
CA LEU A 100 -2.17 16.16 11.83
C LEU A 100 -3.42 16.91 11.32
N GLY A 101 -3.28 18.19 10.97
CA GLY A 101 -4.38 19.03 10.50
C GLY A 101 -5.13 18.49 9.27
N SER A 102 -4.42 17.84 8.34
CA SER A 102 -5.06 17.21 7.17
C SER A 102 -5.98 16.06 7.58
N VAL A 103 -5.53 15.23 8.53
CA VAL A 103 -6.28 14.09 9.06
C VAL A 103 -7.47 14.57 9.87
N PHE A 104 -7.28 15.57 10.73
CA PHE A 104 -8.38 16.16 11.50
C PHE A 104 -9.44 16.77 10.59
N SER A 105 -9.04 17.46 9.52
CA SER A 105 -9.99 18.03 8.56
C SER A 105 -10.77 16.94 7.83
N GLN A 106 -10.10 15.86 7.42
CA GLN A 106 -10.74 14.71 6.81
C GLN A 106 -11.71 14.03 7.78
N TYR A 107 -11.31 13.83 9.04
CA TYR A 107 -12.15 13.26 10.08
C TYR A 107 -13.39 14.15 10.35
N LEU A 108 -13.19 15.45 10.51
CA LEU A 108 -14.25 16.43 10.72
C LEU A 108 -15.23 16.51 9.54
N SER A 109 -14.79 16.25 8.31
CA SER A 109 -15.66 16.21 7.13
C SER A 109 -16.73 15.12 7.21
N THR A 110 -16.46 14.06 7.98
CA THR A 110 -17.43 12.98 8.24
C THR A 110 -18.41 13.31 9.36
N MET A 111 -18.16 14.40 10.11
CA MET A 111 -18.99 14.86 11.23
C MET A 111 -19.92 16.00 10.85
N SER A 112 -20.97 16.22 11.65
CA SER A 112 -21.90 17.33 11.49
C SER A 112 -21.25 18.66 11.89
N SER A 113 -21.67 19.77 11.27
CA SER A 113 -21.10 21.12 11.51
C SER A 113 -21.18 21.60 12.95
N ALA A 114 -22.10 21.05 13.76
CA ALA A 114 -22.19 21.34 15.19
C ALA A 114 -21.04 20.68 15.98
N ALA A 115 -20.74 19.40 15.70
CA ALA A 115 -19.65 18.66 16.34
C ALA A 115 -18.27 19.19 15.93
N GLN A 116 -18.13 19.71 14.71
CA GLN A 116 -16.88 20.31 14.24
C GLN A 116 -16.39 21.48 15.11
N LYS A 117 -17.31 22.21 15.76
CA LYS A 117 -16.96 23.37 16.61
C LYS A 117 -16.61 23.00 18.05
N THR A 118 -17.04 21.83 18.53
CA THR A 118 -16.82 21.37 19.90
C THR A 118 -15.76 20.29 20.02
N VAL A 119 -15.38 19.67 18.89
CA VAL A 119 -14.33 18.65 18.81
C VAL A 119 -13.02 19.15 19.41
N ARG A 120 -12.42 18.32 20.27
CA ARG A 120 -11.07 18.46 20.78
C ARG A 120 -10.34 17.13 20.63
N PHE A 121 -9.17 17.17 20.03
CA PHE A 121 -8.29 16.02 19.89
C PHE A 121 -7.33 15.98 21.08
N HIS A 122 -7.24 14.82 21.73
CA HIS A 122 -6.31 14.56 22.82
C HIS A 122 -5.46 13.33 22.51
N PHE A 123 -4.19 13.41 22.85
CA PHE A 123 -3.23 12.31 22.76
C PHE A 123 -2.46 12.30 24.07
N ASP A 124 -2.45 11.15 24.75
CA ASP A 124 -1.85 10.96 26.07
C ASP A 124 -2.22 12.05 27.11
N GLY A 125 -3.50 12.43 27.12
CA GLY A 125 -4.03 13.49 27.99
C GLY A 125 -3.64 14.93 27.58
N CYS A 126 -2.79 15.11 26.57
CA CYS A 126 -2.40 16.41 26.03
C CYS A 126 -3.30 16.81 24.86
N LYS A 127 -3.65 18.10 24.78
CA LYS A 127 -4.45 18.63 23.66
C LYS A 127 -3.58 18.70 22.40
N VAL A 128 -4.06 18.06 21.34
CA VAL A 128 -3.39 18.08 20.03
C VAL A 128 -3.93 19.22 19.17
N THR A 129 -3.01 19.85 18.43
CA THR A 129 -3.28 20.96 17.51
C THR A 129 -2.99 20.55 16.07
N ASN A 130 -3.63 21.23 15.12
CA ASN A 130 -3.55 20.91 13.70
C ASN A 130 -2.14 21.06 13.10
N SER A 131 -1.28 21.86 13.73
CA SER A 131 0.09 22.11 13.29
C SER A 131 1.11 21.10 13.82
N GLN A 132 0.73 20.27 14.80
CA GLN A 132 1.62 19.26 15.35
C GLN A 132 1.74 18.06 14.41
N THR A 133 2.93 17.46 14.41
CA THR A 133 3.23 16.24 13.67
C THR A 133 3.28 15.04 14.62
N PRO A 134 3.03 13.81 14.13
CA PRO A 134 3.18 12.60 14.94
C PRO A 134 4.57 12.48 15.57
N ALA A 135 5.64 12.85 14.87
CA ALA A 135 7.01 12.86 15.42
C ALA A 135 7.15 13.76 16.66
N GLN A 136 6.49 14.92 16.67
CA GLN A 136 6.53 15.85 17.81
C GLN A 136 5.75 15.34 19.02
N LEU A 137 4.79 14.47 18.77
CA LEU A 137 3.96 13.84 19.79
C LEU A 137 4.47 12.44 20.15
N ASP A 138 5.59 12.01 19.58
CA ASP A 138 6.18 10.67 19.75
C ASP A 138 5.19 9.54 19.47
N MET A 139 4.38 9.71 18.42
CA MET A 139 3.34 8.76 18.06
C MET A 139 3.89 7.57 17.28
N GLU A 140 3.56 6.36 17.72
CA GLU A 140 3.93 5.09 17.13
C GLU A 140 2.76 4.40 16.39
N ASP A 141 3.07 3.31 15.70
CA ASP A 141 2.05 2.49 15.06
C ASP A 141 1.13 1.84 16.11
N GLY A 142 -0.17 2.04 15.97
CA GLY A 142 -1.18 1.54 16.91
C GLY A 142 -1.63 2.54 17.96
N ASP A 143 -0.99 3.71 18.05
CA ASP A 143 -1.36 4.76 18.99
C ASP A 143 -2.77 5.31 18.77
N ILE A 144 -3.40 5.79 19.85
CA ILE A 144 -4.79 6.22 19.85
C ILE A 144 -4.91 7.73 20.10
N ILE A 145 -5.53 8.46 19.16
CA ILE A 145 -6.01 9.82 19.38
C ILE A 145 -7.46 9.76 19.85
N GLU A 146 -7.70 10.33 21.02
CA GLU A 146 -9.04 10.49 21.58
C GLU A 146 -9.72 11.74 21.04
N VAL A 147 -10.94 11.57 20.52
CA VAL A 147 -11.76 12.69 20.07
C VAL A 147 -12.88 12.95 21.07
N TRP A 148 -12.84 14.13 21.68
CA TRP A 148 -13.80 14.60 22.67
C TRP A 148 -14.75 15.61 22.01
N THR A 149 -16.06 15.41 22.09
CA THR A 149 -17.10 16.27 21.47
C THR A 149 -17.97 16.97 22.49
#